data_AF-A0A4Z0KBU5-F1
#
_entry.id   AF-A0A4Z0KBU5-F1
#
_cell.length_a   1.000
_cell.length_b   1.000
_cell.length_c   1.000
_cell.angle_alpha   90.00
_cell.angle_beta   90.00
_cell.angle_gamma   90.00
#
_symmetry.space_group_name_H-M   'P 1'
#
loop_
_entity.id
_entity.type
_entity.pdbx_description
1 polymer ?
#
loop_
_entity_poly.entity_id
_entity_poly.type
_entity_poly.pdbx_seq_one_letter_code
_entity_poly.pdbx_strand_id
1 'polypeptide(L)' 'MQTVLAKIVADKAIWVEARKQQQPLASFQNEIQPSTRHFYDALQGARTAFILE' A
#
# COMPACT_ATOMS: atom_id res chain seq x y z
N MET A 1 -14.33 24.13 -4.95
CA MET A 1 -14.81 22.73 -4.82
C MET A 1 -13.60 21.81 -4.76
N GLN A 2 -13.58 20.82 -3.87
CA GLN A 2 -12.52 19.82 -3.80
C GLN A 2 -12.80 18.68 -4.80
N THR A 3 -11.74 18.04 -5.32
CA THR A 3 -11.88 16.83 -6.15
C THR A 3 -12.19 15.62 -5.29
N VAL A 4 -12.77 14.57 -5.89
CA VAL A 4 -12.99 13.27 -5.22
C VAL A 4 -11.67 12.71 -4.68
N LEU A 5 -10.60 12.77 -5.48
CA LEU A 5 -9.27 12.34 -5.06
C LEU A 5 -8.75 13.13 -3.84
N ALA A 6 -8.94 14.45 -3.81
CA ALA A 6 -8.50 15.27 -2.69
C ALA A 6 -9.20 14.88 -1.38
N LYS A 7 -10.49 14.54 -1.44
CA LYS A 7 -11.23 14.04 -0.28
C LYS A 7 -10.69 12.68 0.19
N ILE A 8 -10.45 11.74 -0.73
CA ILE A 8 -9.90 10.42 -0.41
C ILE A 8 -8.53 10.54 0.30
N VAL A 9 -7.65 11.41 -0.20
CA VAL A 9 -6.33 11.61 0.39
C VAL A 9 -6.43 12.21 1.81
N ALA A 10 -7.32 13.18 2.01
CA ALA A 10 -7.54 13.78 3.32
C ALA A 10 -8.04 12.75 4.35
N ASP A 11 -9.03 11.93 3.97
CA ASP A 11 -9.56 10.88 4.82
C ASP A 11 -8.51 9.80 5.11
N LYS A 12 -7.66 9.46 4.13
CA LYS A 12 -6.58 8.49 4.30
C LYS A 12 -5.54 8.97 5.32
N ALA A 13 -5.22 10.26 5.34
CA ALA A 13 -4.27 10.82 6.31
C ALA A 13 -4.79 10.66 7.76
N ILE A 14 -6.06 11.00 8.00
CA ILE A 14 -6.70 10.82 9.31
C ILE A 14 -6.67 9.34 9.72
N TRP A 15 -6.99 8.44 8.78
CA TRP A 15 -6.93 7.00 9.03
C TRP A 15 -5.53 6.51 9.39
N VAL A 16 -4.48 6.99 8.71
CA VAL A 16 -3.09 6.57 8.97
C VAL A 16 -2.65 7.01 10.36
N GLU A 17 -2.98 8.23 10.78
CA GLU A 17 -2.63 8.71 12.12
C GLU A 17 -3.35 7.93 13.22
N ALA A 18 -4.65 7.67 13.08
CA ALA A 18 -5.38 6.82 14.01
C ALA A 18 -4.78 5.40 14.07
N ARG A 19 -4.40 4.84 12.91
CA ARG A 19 -3.83 3.50 12.83
C ARG A 19 -2.45 3.39 13.47
N LYS A 20 -1.60 4.41 13.34
CA LYS A 20 -0.28 4.48 14.00
C LYS A 20 -0.41 4.46 15.53
N GLN A 21 -1.44 5.10 16.09
CA GLN A 21 -1.70 5.04 17.52
C GLN A 21 -2.19 3.64 17.95
N GLN A 22 -3.07 3.04 17.15
CA GLN A 22 -3.61 1.71 17.44
C GLN A 22 -2.59 0.57 17.27
N GLN A 23 -1.72 0.65 16.26
CA GLN A 23 -0.62 -0.30 16.02
C GLN A 23 0.63 0.47 15.56
N PRO A 24 1.49 0.87 16.52
CA PRO A 24 2.71 1.58 16.21
C PRO A 24 3.65 0.75 15.35
N LEU A 25 4.33 1.39 14.38
CA LEU A 25 5.30 0.72 13.51
C LEU A 25 6.38 -0.03 14.31
N ALA A 26 6.86 0.58 15.39
CA ALA A 26 7.87 -0.01 16.27
C ALA A 26 7.46 -1.37 16.85
N SER A 27 6.17 -1.68 16.94
CA SER A 27 5.69 -2.95 17.49
C SER A 27 5.85 -4.13 16.54
N PHE A 28 6.12 -3.91 15.25
CA PHE A 28 6.19 -4.98 14.25
C PHE A 28 7.25 -4.79 13.18
N GLN A 29 7.91 -3.62 13.10
CA GLN A 29 8.89 -3.30 12.06
C GLN A 29 10.00 -4.37 11.92
N ASN A 30 10.51 -4.87 13.05
CA ASN A 30 11.60 -5.84 13.07
C ASN A 30 11.18 -7.25 12.63
N GLU A 31 9.88 -7.52 12.59
CA GLU A 31 9.32 -8.81 12.19
C GLU A 31 9.08 -8.88 10.67
N ILE A 32 9.04 -7.72 9.99
CA ILE A 32 8.80 -7.65 8.55
C ILE A 32 9.96 -8.30 7.79
N GLN A 33 9.63 -9.31 6.99
CA GLN A 33 10.58 -9.98 6.10
C GLN A 33 10.48 -9.46 4.66
N PRO A 34 11.57 -9.53 3.87
CA PRO A 34 11.53 -9.21 2.45
C PRO A 34 10.47 -10.03 1.70
N SER A 35 9.89 -9.44 0.65
CA SER A 35 9.00 -10.18 -0.24
C SER A 35 9.76 -11.34 -0.88
N THR A 36 9.19 -12.55 -0.80
CA THR A 36 9.68 -13.73 -1.51
C THR A 36 9.09 -13.86 -2.92
N ARG A 37 8.29 -12.88 -3.35
CA ARG A 37 7.64 -12.83 -4.67
C ARG A 37 8.23 -11.71 -5.53
N HIS A 38 8.38 -11.99 -6.82
CA HIS A 38 8.93 -11.06 -7.81
C HIS A 38 7.82 -10.41 -8.65
N PHE A 39 7.26 -9.31 -8.16
CA PHE A 39 6.19 -8.59 -8.86
C PHE A 39 6.60 -8.11 -10.26
N TYR A 40 7.81 -7.57 -10.38
CA TYR A 40 8.31 -7.07 -11.66
C TYR A 40 8.52 -8.18 -12.68
N ASP A 41 9.03 -9.34 -12.26
CA ASP A 41 9.26 -10.47 -13.15
C ASP A 41 7.93 -11.06 -13.64
N ALA A 42 6.89 -11.05 -12.79
CA ALA A 42 5.55 -11.51 -13.15
C ALA A 42 4.87 -10.63 -14.23
N LEU A 43 5.33 -9.39 -14.42
CA LEU A 43 4.82 -8.48 -15.44
C LEU A 43 5.73 -8.37 -16.67
N GLN A 44 6.89 -9.01 -16.64
CA GLN A 44 7.83 -9.02 -17.76
C GLN A 44 7.42 -10.06 -18.83
N GLY A 45 7.85 -9.80 -20.07
CA GLY A 45 7.65 -10.69 -21.20
C GLY A 45 6.99 -9.99 -22.39
N ALA A 46 6.89 -10.71 -23.51
CA ALA A 46 6.34 -10.16 -24.75
C ALA A 46 4.80 -10.12 -24.80
N ARG A 47 4.12 -10.73 -23.82
CA ARG A 47 2.66 -10.85 -23.78
C ARG A 47 2.06 -9.82 -22.83
N THR A 48 0.85 -9.37 -23.13
CA THR A 48 0.06 -8.53 -22.23
C THR A 48 -0.18 -9.24 -20.90
N ALA A 49 0.26 -8.63 -19.81
CA ALA A 49 -0.02 -9.08 -18.45
C ALA A 49 -1.35 -8.49 -17.93
N PHE A 50 -2.06 -9.24 -17.10
CA PHE A 50 -3.28 -8.80 -16.45
C PHE A 50 -3.08 -8.79 -14.93
N ILE A 51 -3.43 -7.67 -14.30
CA ILE A 51 -3.56 -7.57 -12.84
C ILE A 51 -5.06 -7.57 -12.56
N LEU A 52 -5.54 -8.63 -11.91
CA LEU A 52 -6.94 -8.79 -11.56
C LEU A 52 -7.12 -8.31 -10.12
N GLU A 53 -8.07 -7.39 -9.90
CA GLU A 53 -8.43 -6.79 -8.61
C GLU A 53 -9.72 -7.39 -8.06
#